data_AF-A0A1D2JBM3-F1
#
_entry.id   AF-A0A1D2JBM3-F1
#
_cell.length_a   1.000
_cell.length_b   1.000
_cell.length_c   1.000
_cell.angle_alpha   90.00
_cell.angle_beta   90.00
_cell.angle_gamma   90.00
#
_symmetry.space_group_name_H-M   'P 1'
#
loop_
_entity.id
_entity.type
_entity.pdbx_description
1 polymer ?
#
loop_
_entity_poly.entity_id
_entity_poly.type
_entity_poly.pdbx_seq_one_letter_code
_entity_poly.pdbx_strand_id
1 'polypeptide(L)'
;MSHRDPITCHILNTINGTPASGLSCTLTLHRILLPPGAPQPPNLPATLHAATDADGRVKTWTPSSSTSTSTSTSASTSTIRELLSSIHEHHGGQQRSIWSLRVRNVGEWYAEQGVESFWPEVEESGMVTSRTMDIL
;
A
#
# COMPACT_ATOMS: atom_id res chain seq x y z
N MET A 1 -9.65 -18.57 7.15
CA MET A 1 -8.98 -17.65 6.21
C MET A 1 -8.90 -16.30 6.88
N SER A 2 -7.73 -15.69 7.01
CA SER A 2 -7.60 -14.41 7.72
C SER A 2 -8.34 -13.31 6.96
N HIS A 3 -9.25 -12.60 7.63
CA HIS A 3 -10.08 -11.51 7.09
C HIS A 3 -9.27 -10.23 6.74
N ARG A 4 -7.93 -10.28 6.85
CA ARG A 4 -7.03 -9.15 6.59
C ARG A 4 -6.11 -9.47 5.42
N ASP A 5 -5.78 -8.44 4.66
CA ASP A 5 -4.80 -8.53 3.60
C ASP A 5 -3.38 -8.79 4.14
N PRO A 6 -2.50 -9.34 3.30
CA PRO A 6 -1.12 -9.68 3.66
C PRO A 6 -0.24 -8.48 4.01
N ILE A 7 -0.56 -7.29 3.50
CA ILE A 7 0.08 -6.03 3.91
C ILE A 7 -0.96 -5.26 4.70
N THR A 8 -0.62 -4.86 5.93
CA THR A 8 -1.48 -4.05 6.80
C THR A 8 -0.71 -2.85 7.33
N CYS A 9 -1.43 -1.81 7.75
CA CYS A 9 -0.86 -0.61 8.34
C CYS A 9 -1.57 -0.28 9.65
N HIS A 10 -0.85 0.29 10.61
CA HIS A 10 -1.40 0.85 11.84
C HIS A 10 -0.75 2.21 12.08
N ILE A 11 -1.54 3.27 12.22
CA ILE A 11 -1.06 4.63 12.41
C ILE A 11 -1.46 5.09 13.81
N LEU A 12 -0.47 5.54 14.57
CA LEU A 12 -0.64 6.03 15.93
C LEU A 12 -0.36 7.53 16.00
N ASN A 13 -1.20 8.27 16.73
CA ASN A 13 -0.88 9.60 17.19
C ASN A 13 0.06 9.49 18.40
N THR A 14 1.31 9.88 18.23
CA THR A 14 2.33 9.78 19.29
C THR A 14 2.25 10.90 20.32
N ILE A 15 1.43 11.93 20.11
CA ILE A 15 1.27 13.05 21.05
C ILE A 15 0.50 12.59 22.30
N ASN A 16 -0.55 11.79 22.09
CA ASN A 16 -1.45 11.32 23.14
C ASN A 16 -1.55 9.79 23.22
N GLY A 17 -0.87 9.06 22.33
CA GLY A 17 -0.90 7.60 22.28
C GLY A 17 -2.21 7.00 21.76
N THR A 18 -3.04 7.78 21.04
CA THR A 18 -4.31 7.29 20.49
C THR A 18 -4.18 6.84 19.03
N PRO A 19 -5.03 5.92 18.55
CA PRO A 19 -5.05 5.59 17.12
C PRO A 19 -5.39 6.78 16.22
N ALA A 20 -4.77 6.84 15.05
CA ALA A 20 -5.04 7.89 14.06
C ALA A 20 -6.06 7.42 13.01
N SER A 21 -7.35 7.62 13.29
CA SER A 21 -8.45 7.20 12.42
C SER A 21 -8.72 8.17 11.26
N GLY A 22 -9.17 7.65 10.12
CA GLY A 22 -9.63 8.46 8.98
C GLY A 22 -8.53 8.97 8.04
N LEU A 23 -7.26 8.58 8.25
CA LEU A 23 -6.16 8.97 7.38
C LEU A 23 -6.22 8.22 6.04
N SER A 24 -6.05 8.93 4.93
CA SER A 24 -6.05 8.33 3.59
C SER A 24 -4.70 7.68 3.30
N CYS A 25 -4.70 6.38 3.01
CA CYS A 25 -3.51 5.60 2.71
C CYS A 25 -3.50 5.15 1.25
N THR A 26 -2.33 5.22 0.62
CA THR A 26 -2.08 4.70 -0.73
C THR A 26 -0.88 3.77 -0.70
N LEU A 27 -1.08 2.51 -1.07
CA LEU A 27 -0.05 1.50 -1.18
C LEU A 27 0.30 1.29 -2.65
N THR A 28 1.57 1.42 -3.01
CA THR A 28 2.06 1.31 -4.38
C THR A 28 3.09 0.20 -4.50
N LEU A 29 2.85 -0.78 -5.36
CA LEU A 29 3.88 -1.71 -5.82
C LEU A 29 4.63 -1.07 -6.99
N HIS A 30 5.88 -0.69 -6.77
CA HIS A 30 6.70 -0.02 -7.79
C HIS A 30 7.32 -0.99 -8.77
N ARG A 31 7.97 -2.03 -8.25
CA ARG A 31 8.69 -3.02 -9.07
C ARG A 31 8.88 -4.33 -8.33
N ILE A 32 9.11 -5.37 -9.10
CA ILE A 32 9.50 -6.69 -8.61
C ILE A 32 10.97 -6.89 -8.94
N LEU A 33 11.77 -7.36 -7.98
CA LEU A 33 13.21 -7.57 -8.13
C LEU A 33 13.51 -8.87 -8.89
N LEU A 34 13.25 -8.86 -10.20
CA LEU A 34 13.43 -10.00 -11.09
C LEU A 34 14.93 -10.20 -11.45
N PRO A 35 15.32 -11.39 -11.96
CA PRO A 35 16.64 -11.59 -12.54
C PRO A 35 16.95 -10.58 -13.66
N PRO A 36 18.24 -10.25 -13.90
CA PRO A 36 18.62 -9.34 -14.97
C PRO A 36 18.05 -9.77 -16.33
N GLY A 37 17.41 -8.84 -17.03
CA GLY A 37 16.82 -9.08 -18.36
C GLY A 37 15.40 -9.64 -18.36
N ALA A 38 14.82 -10.00 -17.20
CA ALA A 38 13.42 -10.37 -17.11
C ALA A 38 12.50 -9.13 -17.18
N PRO A 39 11.44 -9.13 -18.01
CA PRO A 39 10.52 -8.00 -18.13
C PRO A 39 9.68 -7.84 -16.85
N GLN A 40 9.42 -6.59 -16.45
CA GLN A 40 8.45 -6.30 -15.40
C GLN A 40 7.02 -6.58 -15.88
N PRO A 41 6.08 -6.93 -14.98
CA PRO A 41 4.68 -7.00 -15.33
C PRO A 41 4.16 -5.67 -15.90
N PRO A 42 3.28 -5.71 -16.92
CA PRO A 42 2.80 -4.51 -17.62
C PRO A 42 1.89 -3.62 -16.77
N ASN A 43 1.39 -4.13 -15.64
CA ASN A 43 0.47 -3.46 -14.72
C ASN A 43 1.19 -2.73 -13.57
N LEU A 44 2.50 -2.48 -13.69
CA LEU A 44 3.28 -1.72 -12.70
C LEU A 44 3.50 -0.25 -13.14
N PRO A 45 3.47 0.72 -12.21
CA PRO A 45 3.19 0.54 -10.77
C PRO A 45 1.71 0.23 -10.52
N ALA A 46 1.45 -0.66 -9.55
CA ALA A 46 0.09 -1.00 -9.13
C ALA A 46 -0.26 -0.28 -7.83
N THR A 47 -1.40 0.41 -7.82
CA THR A 47 -1.80 1.27 -6.69
C THR A 47 -3.06 0.74 -6.02
N LEU A 48 -3.08 0.72 -4.69
CA LEU A 48 -4.23 0.41 -3.87
C LEU A 48 -4.49 1.51 -2.84
N HIS A 49 -5.74 1.64 -2.42
CA HIS A 49 -6.20 2.70 -1.53
C HIS A 49 -6.97 2.12 -0.33
N ALA A 50 -6.84 2.81 0.80
CA ALA A 50 -7.61 2.54 2.01
C ALA A 50 -7.68 3.81 2.88
N ALA A 51 -8.46 3.75 3.94
CA ALA A 51 -8.41 4.70 5.05
C ALA A 51 -8.27 3.94 6.37
N THR A 52 -7.61 4.55 7.36
CA THR A 52 -7.50 3.95 8.69
C THR A 52 -8.87 3.89 9.39
N ASP A 53 -9.17 2.75 10.01
CA ASP A 53 -10.39 2.56 10.82
C ASP A 53 -10.29 3.28 12.19
N ALA A 54 -11.29 3.09 13.05
CA ALA A 54 -11.32 3.69 14.39
C ALA A 54 -10.16 3.24 15.30
N ASP A 55 -9.52 2.11 14.99
CA ASP A 55 -8.32 1.60 15.67
C ASP A 55 -7.04 2.02 14.93
N GLY A 56 -7.12 2.99 14.01
CA GLY A 56 -5.98 3.50 13.26
C GLY A 56 -5.43 2.50 12.25
N ARG A 57 -6.18 1.46 11.86
CA ARG A 57 -5.66 0.35 11.04
C ARG A 57 -6.21 0.34 9.62
N VAL A 58 -5.37 -0.11 8.69
CA VAL A 58 -5.78 -0.59 7.37
C VAL A 58 -5.68 -2.12 7.36
N LYS A 59 -6.83 -2.78 7.22
CA LYS A 59 -6.94 -4.27 7.17
C LYS A 59 -7.16 -4.80 5.76
N THR A 60 -7.73 -4.00 4.87
CA THR A 60 -8.08 -4.37 3.50
C THR A 60 -7.78 -3.22 2.56
N TRP A 61 -7.29 -3.55 1.37
CA TRP A 61 -6.93 -2.58 0.34
C TRP A 61 -7.84 -2.69 -0.88
N THR A 62 -8.29 -1.54 -1.39
CA THR A 62 -9.10 -1.47 -2.60
C THR A 62 -8.18 -1.12 -3.78
N PRO A 63 -8.12 -1.94 -4.85
CA PRO A 63 -7.29 -1.63 -6.00
C PRO A 63 -7.79 -0.38 -6.73
N SER A 64 -6.87 0.45 -7.19
CA SER A 64 -7.21 1.54 -8.09
C SER A 64 -7.51 0.96 -9.47
N SER A 65 -8.64 1.35 -10.07
CA SER A 65 -8.90 1.01 -11.48
C SER A 65 -7.99 1.88 -12.33
N SER A 66 -7.04 1.27 -13.03
CA SER A 66 -6.24 1.96 -14.03
C SER A 66 -7.16 2.38 -15.19
N THR A 67 -7.53 3.66 -15.22
CA THR A 67 -8.12 4.27 -16.42
C THR A 67 -7.03 4.34 -17.48
N SER A 68 -6.84 3.26 -18.25
CA SER A 68 -6.07 3.31 -19.48
C SER A 68 -6.81 4.22 -20.46
N THR A 69 -6.36 5.46 -20.58
CA THR A 69 -6.79 6.36 -21.65
C THR A 69 -6.33 5.77 -22.97
N SER A 70 -7.30 5.33 -23.78
CA SER A 70 -7.21 4.84 -25.16
C SER A 70 -7.34 3.33 -25.33
N THR A 71 -8.47 2.95 -25.93
CA THR A 71 -8.70 1.75 -26.74
C THR A 71 -8.55 0.38 -26.06
N SER A 72 -9.70 -0.15 -25.64
CA SER A 72 -10.09 -1.56 -25.78
C SER A 72 -9.06 -2.60 -25.32
N THR A 73 -8.90 -2.78 -24.02
CA THR A 73 -8.66 -4.10 -23.39
C THR A 73 -8.92 -3.98 -21.88
N SER A 74 -9.60 -4.97 -21.33
CA SER A 74 -10.18 -5.03 -19.98
C SER A 74 -9.33 -4.39 -18.88
N ALA A 75 -9.89 -3.40 -18.17
CA ALA A 75 -9.28 -2.87 -16.95
C ALA A 75 -9.13 -4.01 -15.92
N SER A 76 -7.90 -4.45 -15.69
CA SER A 76 -7.60 -5.53 -14.74
C SER A 76 -7.45 -4.95 -13.33
N THR A 77 -8.53 -4.99 -12.55
CA THR A 77 -8.51 -4.65 -11.12
C THR A 77 -7.88 -5.82 -10.35
N SER A 78 -6.59 -5.76 -10.06
CA SER A 78 -5.87 -6.82 -9.32
C SER A 78 -5.93 -6.59 -7.82
N THR A 79 -6.43 -7.56 -7.05
CA THR A 79 -6.37 -7.51 -5.58
C THR A 79 -4.93 -7.63 -5.09
N ILE A 80 -4.64 -7.16 -3.88
CA ILE A 80 -3.28 -7.28 -3.31
C ILE A 80 -2.81 -8.74 -3.21
N ARG A 81 -3.74 -9.68 -2.99
CA ARG A 81 -3.43 -11.11 -2.96
C ARG A 81 -3.07 -11.66 -4.33
N GLU A 82 -3.75 -11.22 -5.38
CA GLU A 82 -3.41 -11.59 -6.76
C GLU A 82 -2.05 -11.00 -7.15
N LEU A 83 -1.80 -9.74 -6.80
CA LEU A 83 -0.50 -9.09 -7.01
C LEU A 83 0.61 -9.89 -6.31
N LEU A 84 0.46 -10.22 -5.04
CA LEU A 84 1.46 -11.02 -4.33
C LEU A 84 1.54 -12.47 -4.81
N SER A 85 0.45 -13.08 -5.25
CA SER A 85 0.48 -14.46 -5.77
C SER A 85 1.26 -14.53 -7.08
N SER A 86 1.02 -13.59 -8.01
CA SER A 86 1.79 -13.50 -9.25
C SER A 86 3.29 -13.30 -8.98
N ILE A 87 3.66 -12.52 -7.96
CA ILE A 87 5.06 -12.37 -7.54
C ILE A 87 5.67 -13.71 -7.10
N HIS A 88 4.94 -14.49 -6.28
CA HIS A 88 5.48 -15.72 -5.68
C HIS A 88 5.54 -16.91 -6.65
N GLU A 89 4.58 -17.02 -7.57
CA GLU A 89 4.48 -18.16 -8.52
C GLU A 89 5.65 -18.22 -9.50
N HIS A 90 6.19 -17.07 -9.93
CA HIS A 90 7.20 -17.03 -10.98
C HIS A 90 8.63 -17.36 -10.53
N HIS A 91 8.97 -17.27 -9.23
CA HIS A 91 10.38 -17.28 -8.79
C HIS A 91 10.65 -17.99 -7.44
N GLY A 92 9.84 -18.98 -7.06
CA GLY A 92 10.23 -19.96 -6.02
C GLY A 92 10.40 -19.41 -4.60
N GLY A 93 9.62 -18.38 -4.21
CA GLY A 93 9.55 -17.92 -2.82
C GLY A 93 10.70 -17.03 -2.32
N GLN A 94 11.70 -16.72 -3.16
CA GLN A 94 12.78 -15.77 -2.85
C GLN A 94 12.57 -14.39 -3.51
N GLN A 95 11.41 -14.20 -4.16
CA GLN A 95 11.11 -13.02 -4.93
C GLN A 95 10.88 -11.81 -4.03
N ARG A 96 11.63 -10.73 -4.29
CA ARG A 96 11.49 -9.46 -3.56
C ARG A 96 10.70 -8.45 -4.39
N SER A 97 10.00 -7.55 -3.72
CA SER A 97 9.22 -6.47 -4.34
C SER A 97 9.44 -5.15 -3.60
N ILE A 98 9.36 -4.03 -4.31
CA ILE A 98 9.52 -2.69 -3.74
C ILE A 98 8.17 -2.02 -3.67
N TRP A 99 7.80 -1.59 -2.47
CA TRP A 99 6.52 -0.97 -2.16
C TRP A 99 6.74 0.42 -1.56
N SER A 100 5.76 1.31 -1.71
CA SER A 100 5.65 2.49 -0.85
C SER A 100 4.24 2.65 -0.28
N LEU A 101 4.17 3.12 0.95
CA LEU A 101 2.97 3.52 1.66
C LEU A 101 2.98 5.03 1.83
N ARG A 102 2.02 5.71 1.21
CA ARG A 102 1.81 7.15 1.37
C ARG A 102 0.56 7.41 2.22
N VAL A 103 0.74 8.17 3.29
CA VAL A 103 -0.32 8.64 4.18
C VAL A 103 -0.54 10.13 3.88
N ARG A 104 -1.73 10.45 3.36
CA ARG A 104 -2.13 11.81 2.99
C ARG A 104 -2.91 12.48 4.11
N ASN A 105 -2.99 13.80 4.03
CA ASN A 105 -3.75 14.66 4.94
C ASN A 105 -3.27 14.56 6.40
N VAL A 106 -2.01 14.17 6.62
CA VAL A 106 -1.42 14.09 7.97
C VAL A 106 -1.44 15.47 8.63
N GLY A 107 -1.14 16.52 7.87
CA GLY A 107 -1.12 17.87 8.39
C GLY A 107 -2.50 18.36 8.82
N GLU A 108 -3.52 18.16 7.98
CA GLU A 108 -4.90 18.52 8.28
C GLU A 108 -5.44 17.72 9.46
N TRP A 109 -5.12 16.42 9.52
CA TRP A 109 -5.53 15.54 10.62
C TRP A 109 -4.98 16.00 11.98
N TYR A 110 -3.71 16.42 12.04
CA TYR A 110 -3.14 17.00 13.26
C TYR A 110 -3.74 18.38 13.57
N ALA A 111 -4.02 19.20 12.56
CA ALA A 111 -4.63 20.52 12.75
C ALA A 111 -6.03 20.43 13.37
N GLU A 112 -6.82 19.43 13.00
CA GLU A 112 -8.13 19.12 13.64
C GLU A 112 -7.99 18.77 15.13
N GLN A 113 -6.82 18.28 15.54
CA GLN A 113 -6.47 17.99 16.93
C GLN A 113 -5.87 19.21 17.66
N GLY A 114 -5.80 20.37 17.00
CA GLY A 114 -5.20 21.59 17.54
C GLY A 114 -3.67 21.59 17.52
N VAL A 115 -3.05 20.73 16.70
CA VAL A 115 -1.58 20.63 16.57
C VAL A 115 -1.16 21.00 15.16
N GLU A 116 -0.23 21.94 15.04
CA GLU A 116 0.38 22.25 13.75
C GLU A 116 1.40 21.15 13.39
N SER A 117 1.17 20.50 12.25
CA SER A 117 2.13 19.52 11.71
C SER A 117 3.08 20.19 10.73
N PHE A 118 4.36 19.88 10.85
CA PHE A 118 5.36 20.24 9.85
C PHE A 118 5.18 19.47 8.52
N TRP A 119 4.64 18.24 8.59
CA TRP A 119 4.50 17.36 7.44
C TRP A 119 3.04 17.34 6.95
N PRO A 120 2.76 17.75 5.70
CA PRO A 120 1.42 17.64 5.14
C PRO A 120 1.04 16.17 4.85
N GLU A 121 2.03 15.35 4.53
CA GLU A 121 1.91 13.93 4.23
C GLU A 121 3.22 13.20 4.56
N VAL A 122 3.15 11.87 4.65
CA VAL A 122 4.31 11.01 4.92
C VAL A 122 4.32 9.86 3.91
N GLU A 123 5.50 9.53 3.39
CA GLU A 123 5.70 8.36 2.55
C GLU A 123 6.83 7.49 3.10
N GLU A 124 6.55 6.21 3.27
CA GLU A 124 7.52 5.18 3.63
C GLU A 124 7.69 4.24 2.43
N SER A 125 8.93 3.84 2.14
CA SER A 125 9.21 2.93 1.03
C SER A 125 10.13 1.81 1.50
N GLY A 126 9.76 0.57 1.14
CA GLY A 126 10.35 -0.62 1.69
C GLY A 126 10.42 -1.78 0.71
N MET A 127 11.29 -2.73 1.02
CA MET A 127 11.43 -3.97 0.27
C MET A 127 10.72 -5.11 1.00
N VAL A 128 9.84 -5.81 0.30
CA VAL A 128 9.08 -6.96 0.81
C VAL A 128 9.68 -8.23 0.23
N THR A 129 10.10 -9.14 1.10
CA THR A 129 10.76 -10.41 0.74
C THR A 129 9.91 -11.65 1.03
N SER A 130 8.79 -11.49 1.74
CA SER A 130 7.93 -12.58 2.23
C SER A 130 6.45 -12.21 2.07
N ARG A 131 5.56 -13.18 2.27
CA ARG A 131 4.10 -13.07 2.10
C ARG A 131 3.40 -12.07 3.04
N THR A 132 4.13 -11.40 3.94
CA THR A 132 3.58 -10.46 4.91
C THR A 132 4.54 -9.28 5.11
N MET A 133 4.00 -8.06 5.08
CA MET A 133 4.69 -6.82 5.49
C MET A 133 3.84 -6.14 6.55
N ASP A 134 4.43 -5.90 7.72
CA ASP A 134 3.84 -5.08 8.78
C ASP A 134 4.65 -3.77 8.85
N ILE A 135 4.02 -2.66 8.48
CA ILE A 135 4.60 -1.31 8.63
C ILE A 135 4.11 -0.78 9.98
N LEU A 136 5.05 -0.54 10.89
CA LEU A 136 4.83 0.02 12.24
C LEU A 136 4.97 1.54 12.22
#